data_AF-A0A8J7I1Y5-F1
#
_entry.id   AF-A0A8J7I1Y5-F1
#
_cell.length_a   1.000
_cell.length_b   1.000
_cell.length_c   1.000
_cell.angle_alpha   90.00
_cell.angle_beta   90.00
_cell.angle_gamma   90.00
#
_symmetry.space_group_name_H-M   'P 1'
#
loop_
_entity.id
_entity.type
_entity.pdbx_description
1 polymer ?
#
loop_
_entity_poly.entity_id
_entity_poly.type
_entity_poly.pdbx_seq_one_letter_code
_entity_poly.pdbx_strand_id
1 'polypeptide(L)' 'MNSCKSGAKGKNAVTSDVSAWFRWAYNKKIVGAMSGGIVYTPDGEPVDLQQMMRQFPCPE' A
#
# COMPACT_ATOMS: atom_id res chain seq x y z
N MET A 1 6.80 2.31 -40.60
CA MET A 1 5.85 2.83 -39.60
C MET A 1 5.04 1.66 -39.06
N ASN A 2 5.45 1.11 -37.92
CA ASN A 2 4.63 0.24 -37.10
C ASN A 2 4.93 0.72 -35.68
N SER A 3 3.95 1.38 -35.07
CA SER A 3 3.98 1.78 -33.68
C SER A 3 3.13 0.76 -32.94
N CYS A 4 3.74 -0.34 -32.51
CA CYS A 4 3.14 -1.20 -31.50
C CYS A 4 3.20 -0.46 -30.17
N LYS A 5 2.23 0.44 -29.94
CA LYS A 5 1.97 1.06 -28.65
C LYS A 5 1.37 -0.02 -27.76
N SER A 6 2.23 -0.91 -27.24
CA SER A 6 1.89 -1.80 -26.14
C SER A 6 1.44 -0.91 -24.98
N GLY A 7 0.13 -0.81 -24.81
CA GLY A 7 -0.47 -0.20 -23.64
C GLY A 7 -0.04 -1.02 -22.45
N ALA A 8 1.07 -0.60 -21.83
CA ALA A 8 1.40 -0.99 -20.47
C ALA A 8 0.27 -0.45 -19.61
N LYS A 9 -0.76 -1.29 -19.41
CA LYS A 9 -1.73 -1.14 -18.33
C LYS A 9 -0.85 -1.00 -17.10
N GLY A 10 -0.67 0.24 -16.65
CA GLY A 10 0.10 0.55 -15.46
C GLY A 10 -0.37 -0.43 -14.41
N LYS A 11 0.52 -1.33 -14.02
CA LYS A 11 0.26 -2.31 -12.97
C LYS A 11 -0.10 -1.46 -11.77
N ASN A 12 -1.39 -1.26 -11.53
CA ASN A 12 -1.89 -0.81 -10.24
C ASN A 12 -1.57 -1.97 -9.31
N ALA A 13 -0.30 -2.04 -8.90
CA ALA A 13 0.25 -3.02 -8.01
C ALA A 13 -0.19 -2.70 -6.58
N VAL A 14 -1.50 -2.56 -6.38
CA VAL A 14 -2.13 -3.06 -5.16
C VAL A 14 -2.16 -4.58 -5.35
N THR A 15 -0.99 -5.21 -5.30
CA THR A 15 -0.84 -6.63 -5.67
C THR A 15 -0.41 -7.38 -4.43
N SER A 16 -1.34 -7.94 -3.67
CA SER A 16 -1.11 -8.86 -2.54
C SER A 16 -0.26 -8.36 -1.35
N ASP A 17 0.96 -7.86 -1.55
CA ASP A 17 1.89 -7.39 -0.52
C ASP A 17 1.29 -6.26 0.32
N VAL A 18 0.64 -5.30 -0.33
CA VAL A 18 -0.02 -4.16 0.35
C VAL A 18 -1.17 -4.64 1.23
N SER A 19 -1.97 -5.61 0.74
CA SER A 19 -3.10 -6.15 1.49
C SER A 19 -2.65 -7.02 2.66
N ALA A 20 -1.59 -7.83 2.47
CA ALA A 20 -0.99 -8.63 3.53
C ALA A 20 -0.39 -7.74 4.62
N TRP A 21 0.38 -6.73 4.22
CA TRP A 21 0.94 -5.73 5.12
C TRP A 21 -0.16 -4.99 5.88
N PHE A 22 -1.21 -4.50 5.20
CA PHE A 22 -2.30 -3.76 5.86
C PHE A 22 -2.99 -4.62 6.91
N ARG A 23 -3.29 -5.89 6.60
CA ARG A 23 -3.93 -6.81 7.54
C ARG A 23 -3.06 -7.08 8.76
N TRP A 24 -1.75 -7.26 8.58
CA TRP A 24 -0.80 -7.39 9.68
C TRP A 24 -0.74 -6.12 10.53
N ALA A 25 -0.55 -4.96 9.89
CA ALA A 25 -0.43 -3.67 10.56
C ALA A 25 -1.72 -3.30 11.31
N TYR A 26 -2.88 -3.59 10.74
CA TYR A 26 -4.19 -3.39 11.37
C TYR A 26 -4.34 -4.25 12.63
N ASN A 27 -3.98 -5.54 12.57
CA ASN A 27 -4.03 -6.44 13.73
C ASN A 27 -3.09 -6.00 14.86
N LYS A 28 -1.97 -5.36 14.52
CA LYS A 28 -1.01 -4.79 15.49
C LYS A 28 -1.40 -3.40 15.98
N LYS A 29 -2.54 -2.85 15.51
CA LYS A 29 -2.99 -1.47 15.77
C LYS A 29 -1.97 -0.41 15.36
N ILE A 30 -1.24 -0.66 14.28
CA ILE A 30 -0.30 0.30 13.67
C ILE A 30 -1.06 1.23 12.70
N VAL A 31 -2.12 0.74 12.05
CA VAL A 31 -2.99 1.50 11.15
C VAL A 31 -4.46 1.22 11.45
N GLY A 32 -5.33 2.20 11.18
CA GLY A 32 -6.78 2.12 11.34
C GLY A 32 -7.55 2.00 10.03
N ALA A 33 -7.12 2.68 8.97
CA ALA A 33 -7.76 2.64 7.65
C ALA A 33 -6.77 2.88 6.51
N MET A 34 -7.17 2.59 5.28
CA MET A 34 -6.37 2.86 4.08
C MET A 34 -7.27 3.35 2.94
N SER A 35 -6.80 4.35 2.18
CA SER A 35 -7.46 4.84 0.97
C SER A 35 -6.45 5.39 -0.03
N GLY A 36 -6.49 4.91 -1.28
CA GLY A 36 -5.76 5.53 -2.39
C GLY A 36 -4.23 5.66 -2.25
N GLY A 37 -3.59 4.84 -1.41
CA GLY A 37 -2.14 4.95 -1.11
C GLY A 37 -1.81 5.74 0.17
N ILE A 38 -2.82 6.20 0.90
CA ILE A 38 -2.69 6.77 2.24
C ILE A 38 -3.19 5.77 3.27
N VAL A 39 -2.48 5.67 4.38
CA VAL A 39 -2.90 4.94 5.58
C VAL A 39 -3.17 5.91 6.71
N TYR A 40 -4.15 5.61 7.53
CA TYR A 40 -4.48 6.41 8.70
C TYR A 40 -3.96 5.70 9.95
N THR A 41 -3.24 6.41 10.82
CA THR A 41 -2.87 5.89 12.15
C THR A 41 -4.12 5.67 13.01
N PRO A 42 -4.02 4.95 14.14
CA PRO A 42 -5.13 4.84 15.09
C PRO A 42 -5.64 6.20 15.59
N ASP A 43 -4.78 7.20 15.64
CA ASP A 43 -5.11 8.59 15.99
C ASP A 43 -5.76 9.37 14.83
N GLY A 44 -5.86 8.77 13.65
CA GLY A 44 -6.46 9.36 12.45
C GLY A 44 -5.50 10.20 11.62
N GLU A 45 -4.20 10.14 11.87
CA GLU A 45 -3.22 10.90 11.08
C GLU A 45 -2.99 10.23 9.71
N PRO A 46 -3.09 10.99 8.60
CA PRO A 46 -2.81 10.47 7.27
C PRO A 46 -1.30 10.35 7.04
N VAL A 47 -0.85 9.17 6.64
CA VAL A 47 0.55 8.87 6.33
C VAL A 47 0.64 8.18 4.96
N ASP A 48 1.69 8.47 4.20
CA ASP A 48 1.96 7.77 2.95
C ASP A 48 2.19 6.27 3.20
N LEU A 49 1.51 5.41 2.43
CA LEU A 49 1.61 3.95 2.55
C LEU A 49 3.06 3.47 2.43
N GLN A 50 3.81 3.95 1.43
CA GLN A 50 5.17 3.48 1.18
C GLN A 50 6.11 3.88 2.32
N GLN A 51 5.93 5.10 2.86
CA GLN A 51 6.62 5.52 4.07
C GLN A 51 6.31 4.60 5.24
N MET A 52 5.03 4.27 5.46
CA MET A 52 4.62 3.41 6.58
C MET A 52 5.14 1.97 6.44
N MET A 53 5.11 1.41 5.22
CA MET A 53 5.65 0.09 4.93
C MET A 53 7.17 0.00 5.14
N ARG A 54 7.91 1.09 4.92
CA ARG A 54 9.35 1.16 5.21
C ARG A 54 9.64 1.23 6.71
N GLN A 55 8.80 1.93 7.48
CA GLN A 55 8.93 2.01 8.93
C GLN A 55 8.54 0.69 9.61
N PHE A 56 7.54 0.01 9.07
CA PHE A 56 6.98 -1.22 9.62
C PHE A 56 6.96 -2.33 8.56
N PRO A 57 8.10 -2.97 8.27
CA PRO A 57 8.12 -4.11 7.35
C PRO A 57 7.31 -5.28 7.94
N CYS A 58 6.52 -5.95 7.09
CA CYS A 58 5.80 -7.17 7.51
C CYS A 58 6.84 -8.27 7.80
N PRO A 59 6.80 -8.94 8.96
CA PRO A 59 7.61 -10.13 9.21
C PRO A 59 7.17 -11.25 8.26
N GLU A 60 8.13 -12.02 7.75
CA GLU A 60 7.91 -13.20 6.89
C GLU A 60 7.00 -14.25 7.53
#